data_AF-A0A6C2UC92-F1
#
_entry.id   AF-A0A6C2UC92-F1
#
_cell.length_a   1.000
_cell.length_b   1.000
_cell.length_c   1.000
_cell.angle_alpha   90.00
_cell.angle_beta   90.00
_cell.angle_gamma   90.00
#
_symmetry.space_group_name_H-M   'P 1'
#
loop_
_entity.id
_entity.type
_entity.pdbx_description
1 polymer ?
#
loop_
_entity_poly.entity_id
_entity_poly.type
_entity_poly.pdbx_seq_one_letter_code
_entity_poly.pdbx_strand_id
1 'polypeptide(L)'
;MKKAGIVAGMLVLAGVANAEIVYSGDDGAAWSVGANWVGNIAPGNGSAVQIDSTKEVNWDFGGGWHSPGNPASVNLDGTLTTVGALRNWSTDWDISSTGTIDLGGNWLVLWGGGSSFTFDSGATLNQTSGRIEFGDSAATTLGFNLEATGFQTMSAGLLQFNNHVGQGIDVNMANYTGGAGTIVLMDFTGNNGMTDTIFKNDLNATVSDAGAYAGSTLQWNETTSAIELNVIPEPATLGLVCGFSTLVFFVRRIFIM
;
A
#
# COMPACT_ATOMS: atom_id res chain seq x y z
N MET A 1 -25.81 46.47 14.21
CA MET A 1 -25.49 45.03 14.29
C MET A 1 -24.02 44.86 13.92
N LYS A 2 -23.13 44.61 14.89
CA LYS A 2 -21.70 44.43 14.66
C LYS A 2 -21.44 42.95 14.38
N LYS A 3 -20.93 42.61 13.19
CA LYS A 3 -20.52 41.25 12.84
C LYS A 3 -19.18 40.96 13.52
N ALA A 4 -19.16 40.00 14.44
CA ALA A 4 -17.94 39.44 14.99
C ALA A 4 -17.40 38.41 13.99
N GLY A 5 -16.27 38.71 13.35
CA GLY A 5 -15.54 37.74 12.54
C GLY A 5 -14.70 36.87 13.46
N ILE A 6 -14.99 35.57 13.50
CA ILE A 6 -14.13 34.57 14.14
C ILE A 6 -13.01 34.27 13.14
N VAL A 7 -11.80 34.70 13.47
CA VAL A 7 -10.57 34.28 12.75
C VAL A 7 -10.17 32.95 13.36
N ALA A 8 -10.41 31.85 12.66
CA ALA A 8 -9.89 30.54 13.02
C ALA A 8 -8.39 30.52 12.77
N GLY A 9 -7.60 30.57 13.84
CA GLY A 9 -6.16 30.38 13.79
C GLY A 9 -5.83 28.94 13.41
N MET A 10 -5.17 28.76 12.28
CA MET A 10 -4.62 27.48 11.82
C MET A 10 -3.49 27.08 12.78
N LEU A 11 -3.74 26.09 13.65
CA LEU A 11 -2.74 25.49 14.51
C LEU A 11 -1.89 24.54 13.65
N VAL A 12 -0.69 24.97 13.26
CA VAL A 12 0.30 24.09 12.65
C VAL A 12 0.91 23.24 13.77
N LEU A 13 0.51 21.97 13.88
CA LEU A 13 1.25 20.99 14.67
C LEU A 13 2.58 20.74 13.96
N ALA A 14 3.68 21.30 14.48
CA ALA A 14 5.01 20.85 14.14
C ALA A 14 5.22 19.47 14.77
N GLY A 15 5.09 18.41 13.97
CA GLY A 15 5.51 17.07 14.39
C GLY A 15 7.01 17.08 14.69
N VAL A 16 7.41 16.50 15.82
CA VAL A 16 8.84 16.24 16.07
C VAL A 16 9.25 15.13 15.11
N ALA A 17 9.95 15.49 14.04
CA ALA A 17 10.54 14.48 13.17
C ALA A 17 11.61 13.72 13.99
N ASN A 18 11.40 12.43 14.20
CA ASN A 18 12.45 11.58 14.75
C ASN A 18 13.63 11.60 13.77
N ALA A 19 14.86 11.69 14.29
CA ALA A 19 16.05 11.63 13.45
C ALA A 19 16.06 10.28 12.70
N GLU A 20 16.26 10.36 11.40
CA GLU A 20 16.40 9.18 10.53
C GLU A 20 17.68 8.41 10.90
N ILE A 21 17.54 7.09 11.05
CA ILE A 21 18.63 6.15 11.30
C ILE A 21 18.93 5.43 10.00
N VAL A 22 20.07 5.76 9.41
CA VAL A 22 20.51 5.24 8.10
C VAL A 22 21.39 4.02 8.30
N TYR A 23 21.17 2.97 7.52
CA TYR A 23 22.02 1.78 7.52
C TYR A 23 23.41 2.09 6.95
N SER A 24 24.46 1.73 7.69
CA SER A 24 25.86 1.94 7.29
C SER A 24 26.72 0.68 7.33
N GLY A 25 26.13 -0.45 7.72
CA GLY A 25 26.82 -1.73 7.84
C GLY A 25 27.27 -2.32 6.51
N ASP A 26 27.99 -3.42 6.63
CA ASP A 26 28.30 -4.33 5.53
C ASP A 26 27.03 -5.08 5.08
N ASP A 27 26.99 -5.55 3.85
CA ASP A 27 25.82 -6.25 3.30
C ASP A 27 25.52 -7.55 4.07
N GLY A 28 24.25 -7.73 4.42
CA GLY A 28 23.75 -8.87 5.19
C GLY A 28 24.07 -8.81 6.68
N ALA A 29 24.64 -7.71 7.18
CA ALA A 29 24.88 -7.56 8.61
C ALA A 29 23.57 -7.37 9.38
N ALA A 30 23.60 -7.74 10.67
CA ALA A 30 22.43 -7.81 11.53
C ALA A 30 21.80 -6.42 11.81
N TRP A 31 20.48 -6.34 11.72
CA TRP A 31 19.69 -5.17 12.08
C TRP A 31 19.88 -4.78 13.55
N SER A 32 19.91 -5.75 14.46
CA SER A 32 19.97 -5.50 15.91
C SER A 32 21.30 -4.90 16.41
N VAL A 33 22.34 -4.87 15.56
CA VAL A 33 23.69 -4.45 15.95
C VAL A 33 23.90 -2.97 15.66
N GLY A 34 24.04 -2.16 16.72
CA GLY A 34 24.15 -0.70 16.60
C GLY A 34 25.29 -0.22 15.71
N ALA A 35 26.43 -0.91 15.67
CA ALA A 35 27.57 -0.57 14.82
C ALA A 35 27.27 -0.61 13.30
N ASN A 36 26.16 -1.24 12.90
CA ASN A 36 25.72 -1.30 11.50
C ASN A 36 24.86 -0.08 11.09
N TRP A 37 24.67 0.88 11.99
CA TRP A 37 23.85 2.06 11.77
C TRP A 37 24.64 3.33 12.00
N VAL A 38 24.30 4.39 11.26
CA VAL A 38 24.91 5.70 11.46
C VAL A 38 24.70 6.16 12.90
N GLY A 39 25.78 6.60 13.55
CA GLY A 39 25.77 7.00 14.96
C GLY A 39 25.95 5.85 15.94
N ASN A 40 26.15 4.62 15.47
CA ASN A 40 26.32 3.40 16.27
C ASN A 40 25.12 3.08 17.18
N ILE A 41 23.90 3.36 16.70
CA ILE A 41 22.65 3.16 17.43
C ILE A 41 21.71 2.32 16.57
N ALA A 42 21.34 1.13 17.05
CA ALA A 42 20.36 0.28 16.37
C ALA A 42 18.97 0.94 16.41
N PRO A 43 18.15 0.77 15.36
CA PRO A 43 16.78 1.25 15.36
C PRO A 43 15.99 0.71 16.56
N GLY A 44 15.28 1.61 17.22
CA GLY A 44 14.42 1.31 18.34
C GLY A 44 12.97 1.66 18.02
N ASN A 45 12.13 1.59 19.05
CA ASN A 45 10.73 1.96 18.92
C ASN A 45 10.60 3.44 18.53
N GLY A 46 9.86 3.71 17.46
CA GLY A 46 9.59 5.08 16.99
C GLY A 46 10.68 5.67 16.07
N SER A 47 11.78 4.96 15.82
CA SER A 47 12.80 5.38 14.85
C SER A 47 12.21 5.48 13.43
N ALA A 48 12.70 6.43 12.63
CA ALA A 48 12.57 6.38 11.18
C ALA A 48 13.83 5.74 10.62
N VAL A 49 13.70 4.74 9.76
CA VAL A 49 14.82 3.95 9.25
C VAL A 49 14.94 4.09 7.74
N GLN A 50 16.16 4.22 7.25
CA GLN A 50 16.47 4.28 5.82
C GLN A 50 17.50 3.21 5.47
N ILE A 51 17.20 2.43 4.42
CA ILE A 51 18.09 1.42 3.84
C ILE A 51 18.24 1.72 2.35
N ASP A 52 19.38 2.28 1.98
CA ASP A 52 19.65 2.73 0.61
C ASP A 52 19.74 1.57 -0.40
N SER A 53 19.53 1.87 -1.68
CA SER A 53 19.43 0.90 -2.78
C SER A 53 20.65 0.01 -3.00
N THR A 54 21.81 0.38 -2.45
CA THR A 54 23.04 -0.41 -2.56
C THR A 54 23.33 -1.25 -1.32
N LYS A 55 22.38 -1.36 -0.39
CA LYS A 55 22.58 -2.00 0.91
C LYS A 55 21.73 -3.23 1.08
N GLU A 56 22.28 -4.21 1.77
CA GLU A 56 21.54 -5.35 2.29
C GLU A 56 21.62 -5.38 3.83
N VAL A 57 20.48 -5.53 4.50
CA VAL A 57 20.41 -5.71 5.95
C VAL A 57 19.66 -6.99 6.29
N ASN A 58 20.16 -7.71 7.29
CA ASN A 58 19.52 -8.92 7.79
C ASN A 58 18.67 -8.61 9.01
N TRP A 59 17.35 -8.77 8.88
CA TRP A 59 16.40 -8.79 9.97
C TRP A 59 16.62 -10.03 10.84
N ASP A 60 17.40 -9.85 11.90
CA ASP A 60 17.89 -10.93 12.77
C ASP A 60 17.05 -11.14 14.03
N PHE A 61 15.91 -10.45 14.12
CA PHE A 61 14.94 -10.70 15.16
C PHE A 61 14.17 -11.98 14.83
N GLY A 62 14.50 -13.06 15.54
CA GLY A 62 13.88 -14.37 15.32
C GLY A 62 12.34 -14.38 15.48
N GLY A 63 11.72 -15.53 15.21
CA GLY A 63 10.26 -15.71 15.19
C GLY A 63 9.51 -15.58 16.53
N GLY A 64 10.00 -14.78 17.47
CA GLY A 64 9.32 -14.41 18.72
C GLY A 64 8.12 -13.48 18.50
N TRP A 65 7.38 -13.23 19.58
CA TRP A 65 6.25 -12.30 19.60
C TRP A 65 6.79 -10.87 19.57
N HIS A 66 6.57 -10.19 18.44
CA HIS A 66 7.00 -8.83 18.09
C HIS A 66 8.53 -8.60 18.14
N SER A 67 9.05 -8.02 17.07
CA SER A 67 10.46 -7.66 17.01
C SER A 67 10.79 -6.59 18.05
N PRO A 68 11.81 -6.75 18.91
CA PRO A 68 12.28 -5.64 19.73
C PRO A 68 12.82 -4.54 18.82
N GLY A 69 12.26 -3.33 18.93
CA GLY A 69 12.63 -2.20 18.06
C GLY A 69 11.76 -2.12 16.82
N ASN A 70 10.44 -1.93 17.01
CA ASN A 70 9.53 -1.60 15.91
C ASN A 70 9.74 -0.13 15.52
N PRO A 71 10.46 0.17 14.44
CA PRO A 71 10.57 1.56 13.99
C PRO A 71 9.16 2.10 13.69
N ALA A 72 8.99 3.42 13.79
CA ALA A 72 7.76 4.04 13.31
C ALA A 72 7.63 3.87 11.80
N SER A 73 8.75 4.03 11.07
CA SER A 73 8.78 3.85 9.63
C SER A 73 10.08 3.22 9.14
N VAL A 74 10.00 2.51 8.01
CA VAL A 74 11.14 1.99 7.27
C VAL A 74 10.98 2.33 5.80
N ASN A 75 11.93 3.10 5.28
CA ASN A 75 12.10 3.32 3.85
C ASN A 75 13.13 2.31 3.33
N LEU A 76 12.69 1.39 2.49
CA LEU A 76 13.50 0.31 1.95
C LEU A 76 13.72 0.50 0.45
N ASP A 77 14.90 1.00 0.10
CA ASP A 77 15.37 1.06 -1.29
C ASP A 77 16.26 -0.13 -1.65
N GLY A 78 16.97 -0.69 -0.67
CA GLY A 78 17.86 -1.83 -0.80
C GLY A 78 17.18 -3.18 -0.53
N THR A 79 17.93 -4.11 0.03
CA THR A 79 17.45 -5.47 0.34
C THR A 79 17.32 -5.69 1.84
N LEU A 80 16.18 -6.22 2.25
CA LEU A 80 15.96 -6.79 3.59
C LEU A 80 15.92 -8.31 3.47
N THR A 81 16.88 -9.00 4.07
CA THR A 81 16.81 -10.45 4.28
C THR A 81 16.31 -10.75 5.69
N THR A 82 15.83 -11.97 5.93
CA THR A 82 15.43 -12.37 7.28
C THR A 82 15.75 -13.83 7.57
N VAL A 83 16.15 -14.11 8.81
CA VAL A 83 16.32 -15.48 9.33
C VAL A 83 15.03 -16.05 9.91
N GLY A 84 13.96 -15.27 10.00
CA GLY A 84 12.68 -15.65 10.57
C GLY A 84 11.50 -14.84 10.03
N ALA A 85 10.36 -14.89 10.72
CA ALA A 85 9.20 -14.08 10.32
C ALA A 85 9.49 -12.59 10.48
N LEU A 86 9.21 -11.81 9.44
CA LEU A 86 9.14 -10.35 9.52
C LEU A 86 7.80 -9.99 10.15
N ARG A 87 7.82 -9.69 11.45
CA ARG A 87 6.64 -9.29 12.22
C ARG A 87 6.80 -7.86 12.70
N ASN A 88 5.90 -6.98 12.27
CA ASN A 88 5.90 -5.57 12.65
C ASN A 88 4.67 -5.20 13.48
N TRP A 89 4.86 -4.26 14.41
CA TRP A 89 3.81 -3.63 15.19
C TRP A 89 3.92 -2.12 15.08
N SER A 90 2.88 -1.46 14.55
CA SER A 90 2.84 0.00 14.40
C SER A 90 4.02 0.56 13.58
N THR A 91 4.44 -0.19 12.55
CA THR A 91 5.52 0.25 11.63
C THR A 91 4.96 0.41 10.24
N ASP A 92 5.23 1.55 9.63
CA ASP A 92 4.98 1.81 8.23
C ASP A 92 6.19 1.43 7.38
N TRP A 93 6.05 0.45 6.50
CA TRP A 93 7.08 0.06 5.57
C TRP A 93 6.77 0.63 4.19
N ASP A 94 7.67 1.45 3.67
CA ASP A 94 7.65 1.97 2.31
C ASP A 94 8.75 1.28 1.50
N ILE A 95 8.36 0.44 0.56
CA ILE A 95 9.26 -0.37 -0.25
C ILE A 95 9.28 0.24 -1.64
N SER A 96 10.40 0.86 -1.99
CA SER A 96 10.52 1.58 -3.25
C SER A 96 10.65 0.62 -4.44
N SER A 97 10.65 1.18 -5.66
CA SER A 97 10.75 0.40 -6.90
C SER A 97 12.05 -0.37 -7.07
N THR A 98 13.07 -0.12 -6.24
CA THR A 98 14.30 -0.94 -6.17
C THR A 98 14.35 -1.82 -4.92
N GLY A 99 13.46 -1.59 -3.96
CA GLY A 99 13.40 -2.30 -2.69
C GLY A 99 13.08 -3.78 -2.85
N THR A 100 13.76 -4.62 -2.09
CA THR A 100 13.53 -6.06 -2.05
C THR A 100 13.34 -6.54 -0.61
N ILE A 101 12.24 -7.24 -0.35
CA ILE A 101 12.08 -8.06 0.86
C ILE A 101 12.32 -9.52 0.47
N ASP A 102 13.39 -10.12 0.96
CA ASP A 102 13.67 -11.55 0.81
C ASP A 102 13.35 -12.31 2.09
N LEU A 103 12.18 -12.96 2.08
CA LEU A 103 11.70 -13.77 3.18
C LEU A 103 12.11 -15.24 3.05
N GLY A 104 12.54 -15.68 1.87
CA GLY A 104 12.65 -17.11 1.57
C GLY A 104 11.34 -17.84 1.91
N GLY A 105 11.38 -18.78 2.85
CA GLY A 105 10.21 -19.52 3.35
C GLY A 105 9.51 -18.88 4.56
N ASN A 106 9.91 -17.69 4.99
CA ASN A 106 9.43 -17.04 6.21
C ASN A 106 8.14 -16.23 5.99
N TRP A 107 7.54 -15.81 7.11
CA TRP A 107 6.26 -15.11 7.11
C TRP A 107 6.46 -13.60 7.08
N LEU A 108 5.59 -12.91 6.34
CA LEU A 108 5.32 -11.49 6.47
C LEU A 108 4.07 -11.33 7.33
N VAL A 109 4.17 -10.69 8.49
CA VAL A 109 3.03 -10.58 9.40
C VAL A 109 2.79 -9.13 9.79
N LEU A 110 1.68 -8.59 9.29
CA LEU A 110 1.15 -7.29 9.66
C LEU A 110 0.43 -7.46 11.00
N TRP A 111 1.18 -7.51 12.11
CA TRP A 111 0.63 -8.02 13.37
C TRP A 111 -0.40 -7.08 14.02
N GLY A 112 -0.19 -5.76 13.93
CA GLY A 112 -1.16 -4.79 14.44
C GLY A 112 -0.60 -3.40 14.70
N GLY A 113 -1.36 -2.58 15.45
CA GLY A 113 -0.92 -1.26 15.88
C GLY A 113 -0.86 -0.19 14.79
N GLY A 114 -1.46 -0.42 13.61
CA GLY A 114 -1.31 0.49 12.47
C GLY A 114 -0.27 0.05 11.44
N SER A 115 0.33 -1.14 11.60
CA SER A 115 1.37 -1.63 10.68
C SER A 115 0.93 -1.60 9.21
N SER A 116 1.77 -1.04 8.35
CA SER A 116 1.54 -1.02 6.92
C SER A 116 2.75 -1.53 6.13
N PHE A 117 2.50 -2.09 4.95
CA PHE A 117 3.50 -2.34 3.92
C PHE A 117 2.99 -1.78 2.60
N THR A 118 3.67 -0.77 2.07
CA THR A 118 3.35 -0.12 0.80
C THR A 118 4.45 -0.43 -0.20
N PHE A 119 4.08 -1.03 -1.33
CA PHE A 119 5.00 -1.39 -2.40
C PHE A 119 4.84 -0.42 -3.57
N ASP A 120 5.94 0.18 -4.01
CA ASP A 120 6.00 0.87 -5.30
C ASP A 120 6.11 -0.15 -6.44
N SER A 121 5.57 0.18 -7.61
CA SER A 121 5.76 -0.64 -8.82
C SER A 121 7.26 -0.85 -9.09
N GLY A 122 7.68 -2.10 -9.19
CA GLY A 122 9.09 -2.52 -9.32
C GLY A 122 9.68 -3.11 -8.03
N ALA A 123 9.06 -2.83 -6.88
CA ALA A 123 9.42 -3.48 -5.62
C ALA A 123 9.32 -5.01 -5.74
N THR A 124 10.21 -5.72 -5.05
CA THR A 124 10.28 -7.18 -5.11
C THR A 124 9.99 -7.81 -3.75
N LEU A 125 9.11 -8.81 -3.74
CA LEU A 125 8.88 -9.70 -2.61
C LEU A 125 9.32 -11.12 -3.00
N ASN A 126 10.42 -11.59 -2.42
CA ASN A 126 10.90 -12.96 -2.60
C ASN A 126 10.37 -13.83 -1.46
N GLN A 127 9.22 -14.47 -1.68
CA GLN A 127 8.63 -15.42 -0.74
C GLN A 127 8.27 -16.73 -1.45
N THR A 128 9.01 -17.80 -1.17
CA THR A 128 8.92 -19.08 -1.90
C THR A 128 7.90 -20.06 -1.34
N SER A 129 7.66 -20.05 -0.02
CA SER A 129 6.72 -20.98 0.64
C SER A 129 6.12 -20.46 1.95
N GLY A 130 6.38 -19.19 2.27
CA GLY A 130 5.93 -18.53 3.48
C GLY A 130 4.45 -18.15 3.47
N ARG A 131 4.11 -17.16 4.29
CA ARG A 131 2.75 -16.63 4.40
C ARG A 131 2.79 -15.11 4.44
N ILE A 132 1.75 -14.48 3.90
CA ILE A 132 1.40 -13.11 4.27
C ILE A 132 0.21 -13.21 5.20
N GLU A 133 0.35 -12.67 6.39
CA GLU A 133 -0.65 -12.73 7.44
C GLU A 133 -1.09 -11.32 7.83
N PHE A 134 -2.38 -11.08 7.71
CA PHE A 134 -3.01 -9.94 8.36
C PHE A 134 -3.34 -10.34 9.81
N GLY A 135 -2.64 -9.74 10.76
CA GLY A 135 -2.69 -10.07 12.18
C GLY A 135 -3.89 -9.51 12.92
N ASP A 136 -3.77 -9.39 14.24
CA ASP A 136 -4.84 -9.13 15.21
C ASP A 136 -5.24 -7.64 15.30
N SER A 137 -5.44 -6.98 14.15
CA SER A 137 -5.82 -5.58 14.13
C SER A 137 -6.46 -5.16 12.81
N ALA A 138 -7.52 -4.36 12.90
CA ALA A 138 -8.17 -3.72 11.75
C ALA A 138 -7.33 -2.57 11.14
N ALA A 139 -6.32 -2.06 11.85
CA ALA A 139 -5.54 -0.92 11.41
C ALA A 139 -4.35 -1.29 10.49
N THR A 140 -4.28 -2.53 10.02
CA THR A 140 -3.18 -2.99 9.17
C THR A 140 -3.50 -2.77 7.70
N THR A 141 -2.49 -2.36 6.92
CA THR A 141 -2.69 -2.04 5.49
C THR A 141 -1.62 -2.69 4.62
N LEU A 142 -2.06 -3.31 3.51
CA LEU A 142 -1.20 -3.66 2.39
C LEU A 142 -1.46 -2.70 1.24
N GLY A 143 -0.46 -1.90 0.87
CA GLY A 143 -0.55 -0.83 -0.11
C GLY A 143 0.21 -1.10 -1.39
N PHE A 144 -0.27 -0.54 -2.50
CA PHE A 144 0.35 -0.62 -3.82
C PHE A 144 0.31 0.75 -4.52
N ASN A 145 1.47 1.29 -4.88
CA ASN A 145 1.58 2.50 -5.69
C ASN A 145 1.83 2.12 -7.16
N LEU A 146 0.88 2.46 -8.04
CA LEU A 146 0.99 2.15 -9.46
C LEU A 146 1.90 3.15 -10.17
N GLU A 147 2.61 2.66 -11.17
CA GLU A 147 3.28 3.48 -12.18
C GLU A 147 2.41 3.64 -13.43
N ALA A 148 2.92 4.40 -14.40
CA ALA A 148 2.22 4.70 -15.66
C ALA A 148 1.69 3.46 -16.36
N THR A 149 2.43 2.35 -16.33
CA THR A 149 2.10 1.08 -16.99
C THR A 149 1.35 0.10 -16.10
N GLY A 150 1.12 0.42 -14.83
CA GLY A 150 0.47 -0.46 -13.86
C GLY A 150 1.39 -0.85 -12.72
N PHE A 151 1.35 -2.13 -12.36
CA PHE A 151 2.09 -2.71 -11.25
C PHE A 151 2.63 -4.08 -11.66
N GLN A 152 3.90 -4.38 -11.34
CA GLN A 152 4.45 -5.71 -11.55
C GLN A 152 3.84 -6.68 -10.53
N THR A 153 3.16 -7.72 -10.99
CA THR A 153 2.60 -8.75 -10.11
C THR A 153 3.67 -9.33 -9.19
N MET A 154 3.43 -9.26 -7.88
CA MET A 154 4.25 -9.95 -6.89
C MET A 154 3.75 -11.38 -6.68
N SER A 155 4.68 -12.32 -6.50
CA SER A 155 4.35 -13.68 -6.08
C SER A 155 4.56 -13.83 -4.57
N ALA A 156 3.54 -14.34 -3.89
CA ALA A 156 3.57 -14.59 -2.46
C ALA A 156 3.23 -16.06 -2.16
N GLY A 157 3.53 -16.48 -0.92
CA GLY A 157 3.18 -17.79 -0.40
C GLY A 157 1.68 -17.92 -0.16
N LEU A 158 1.26 -18.35 1.03
CA LEU A 158 -0.15 -18.43 1.38
C LEU A 158 -0.66 -17.08 1.91
N LEU A 159 -1.87 -16.69 1.51
CA LEU A 159 -2.61 -15.65 2.23
C LEU A 159 -3.25 -16.25 3.49
N GLN A 160 -2.92 -15.70 4.64
CA GLN A 160 -3.56 -15.99 5.91
C GLN A 160 -4.35 -14.76 6.39
N PHE A 161 -5.67 -14.93 6.44
CA PHE A 161 -6.59 -13.93 6.95
C PHE A 161 -7.24 -14.45 8.23
N ASN A 162 -7.06 -13.73 9.33
CA ASN A 162 -7.55 -14.14 10.65
C ASN A 162 -8.96 -13.60 10.97
N ASN A 163 -9.73 -13.18 9.95
CA ASN A 163 -11.10 -12.68 10.07
C ASN A 163 -11.27 -11.40 10.91
N HIS A 164 -10.26 -10.52 10.90
CA HIS A 164 -10.40 -9.20 11.49
C HIS A 164 -10.98 -8.22 10.47
N VAL A 165 -12.19 -7.73 10.75
CA VAL A 165 -12.87 -6.76 9.88
C VAL A 165 -12.15 -5.42 9.93
N GLY A 166 -11.94 -4.80 8.77
CA GLY A 166 -11.43 -3.45 8.58
C GLY A 166 -9.99 -3.36 8.12
N GLN A 167 -9.30 -4.48 7.91
CA GLN A 167 -7.93 -4.51 7.39
C GLN A 167 -7.89 -3.93 5.97
N GLY A 168 -6.89 -3.10 5.69
CA GLY A 168 -6.79 -2.29 4.48
C GLY A 168 -6.06 -3.00 3.34
N ILE A 169 -6.62 -2.89 2.14
CA ILE A 169 -5.90 -3.09 0.88
C ILE A 169 -6.02 -1.78 0.10
N ASP A 170 -4.91 -1.08 -0.09
CA ASP A 170 -4.92 0.25 -0.67
C ASP A 170 -4.16 0.28 -1.99
N VAL A 171 -4.75 0.92 -2.99
CA VAL A 171 -4.15 1.10 -4.31
C VAL A 171 -4.15 2.57 -4.67
N ASN A 172 -2.97 3.13 -4.87
CA ASN A 172 -2.79 4.50 -5.34
C ASN A 172 -2.56 4.52 -6.86
N MET A 173 -3.45 5.20 -7.58
CA MET A 173 -3.43 5.30 -9.04
C MET A 173 -2.91 6.65 -9.56
N ALA A 174 -2.32 7.50 -8.72
CA ALA A 174 -1.93 8.87 -9.08
C ALA A 174 -1.08 8.98 -10.36
N ASN A 175 -0.23 8.00 -10.63
CA ASN A 175 0.64 7.96 -11.80
C ASN A 175 0.12 7.09 -12.94
N TYR A 176 -1.02 6.40 -12.77
CA TYR A 176 -1.47 5.37 -13.70
C TYR A 176 -2.07 5.94 -15.00
N THR A 177 -1.64 5.41 -16.15
CA THR A 177 -2.15 5.81 -17.47
C THR A 177 -2.43 4.63 -18.41
N GLY A 178 -2.30 3.39 -17.92
CA GLY A 178 -2.28 2.16 -18.73
C GLY A 178 -3.58 1.75 -19.43
N GLY A 179 -4.70 2.42 -19.17
CA GLY A 179 -6.00 2.13 -19.79
C GLY A 179 -6.91 1.26 -18.92
N ALA A 180 -8.02 0.80 -19.50
CA ALA A 180 -8.92 -0.14 -18.83
C ALA A 180 -8.34 -1.57 -18.85
N GLY A 181 -8.60 -2.36 -17.81
CA GLY A 181 -8.16 -3.75 -17.76
C GLY A 181 -8.03 -4.27 -16.34
N THR A 182 -7.48 -5.47 -16.19
CA THR A 182 -7.21 -6.08 -14.88
C THR A 182 -5.71 -6.05 -14.62
N ILE A 183 -5.32 -5.58 -13.44
CA ILE A 183 -3.95 -5.64 -12.93
C ILE A 183 -3.92 -6.60 -11.76
N VAL A 184 -3.12 -7.67 -11.87
CA VAL A 184 -2.86 -8.58 -10.76
C VAL A 184 -1.77 -7.95 -9.89
N LEU A 185 -2.13 -7.55 -8.66
CA LEU A 185 -1.22 -6.87 -7.74
C LEU A 185 -0.33 -7.88 -7.01
N MET A 186 -0.96 -8.94 -6.52
CA MET A 186 -0.28 -10.01 -5.78
C MET A 186 -0.97 -11.35 -6.06
N ASP A 187 -0.18 -12.34 -6.42
CA ASP A 187 -0.59 -13.71 -6.71
C ASP A 187 -0.10 -14.65 -5.61
N PHE A 188 -1.00 -15.43 -5.02
CA PHE A 188 -0.69 -16.32 -3.91
C PHE A 188 -0.72 -17.78 -4.35
N THR A 189 0.21 -18.58 -3.85
CA THR A 189 0.18 -20.04 -4.03
C THR A 189 -1.07 -20.72 -3.46
N GLY A 190 -1.82 -20.01 -2.62
CA GLY A 190 -3.09 -20.45 -2.06
C GLY A 190 -3.59 -19.48 -0.99
N ASN A 191 -4.75 -19.79 -0.42
CA ASN A 191 -5.36 -18.97 0.62
C ASN A 191 -5.97 -19.85 1.72
N ASN A 192 -6.12 -19.27 2.92
CA ASN A 192 -6.73 -19.94 4.06
C ASN A 192 -8.23 -19.62 4.20
N GLY A 193 -9.00 -19.82 3.13
CA GLY A 193 -10.45 -19.58 3.13
C GLY A 193 -10.87 -18.16 2.71
N MET A 194 -9.99 -17.41 2.06
CA MET A 194 -10.35 -16.13 1.44
C MET A 194 -11.32 -16.36 0.27
N THR A 195 -12.40 -15.60 0.28
CA THR A 195 -13.39 -15.56 -0.81
C THR A 195 -13.57 -14.12 -1.25
N ASP A 196 -14.11 -13.90 -2.45
CA ASP A 196 -14.43 -12.55 -2.92
C ASP A 196 -15.46 -11.85 -2.01
N THR A 197 -16.35 -12.64 -1.40
CA THR A 197 -17.32 -12.12 -0.42
C THR A 197 -16.63 -11.63 0.86
N ILE A 198 -15.68 -12.39 1.40
CA ILE A 198 -14.90 -11.97 2.58
C ILE A 198 -14.06 -10.75 2.23
N PHE A 199 -13.37 -10.77 1.09
CA PHE A 199 -12.56 -9.64 0.64
C PHE A 199 -13.36 -8.34 0.57
N LYS A 200 -14.58 -8.37 0.01
CA LYS A 200 -15.42 -7.18 -0.14
C LYS A 200 -16.10 -6.71 1.14
N ASN A 201 -16.47 -7.62 2.03
CA ASN A 201 -17.25 -7.29 3.22
C ASN A 201 -16.39 -7.03 4.46
N ASP A 202 -15.22 -7.70 4.55
CA ASP A 202 -14.40 -7.69 5.74
C ASP A 202 -13.12 -6.85 5.58
N LEU A 203 -12.66 -6.59 4.35
CA LEU A 203 -11.53 -5.68 4.10
C LEU A 203 -11.98 -4.28 3.70
N ASN A 204 -11.18 -3.29 4.09
CA ASN A 204 -11.26 -1.93 3.57
C ASN A 204 -10.43 -1.85 2.28
N ALA A 205 -11.07 -2.15 1.15
CA ALA A 205 -10.45 -2.08 -0.16
C ALA A 205 -10.59 -0.65 -0.75
N THR A 206 -9.48 0.08 -0.84
CA THR A 206 -9.46 1.47 -1.29
C THR A 206 -8.71 1.63 -2.60
N VAL A 207 -9.28 2.41 -3.53
CA VAL A 207 -8.57 2.91 -4.72
C VAL A 207 -8.54 4.44 -4.64
N SER A 208 -7.34 5.02 -4.49
CA SER A 208 -7.15 6.47 -4.42
C SER A 208 -6.61 7.02 -5.75
N ASP A 209 -6.80 8.33 -5.95
CA ASP A 209 -6.18 9.09 -7.03
C ASP A 209 -6.42 8.52 -8.45
N ALA A 210 -7.55 7.85 -8.63
CA ALA A 210 -7.88 7.13 -9.86
C ALA A 210 -8.17 8.02 -11.07
N GLY A 211 -8.42 9.32 -10.87
CA GLY A 211 -8.66 10.27 -11.95
C GLY A 211 -9.76 9.79 -12.92
N ALA A 212 -9.39 9.61 -14.20
CA ALA A 212 -10.29 9.11 -15.25
C ALA A 212 -10.77 7.65 -15.04
N TYR A 213 -10.25 6.96 -14.04
CA TYR A 213 -10.59 5.59 -13.68
C TYR A 213 -11.29 5.49 -12.31
N ALA A 214 -12.02 6.53 -11.90
CA ALA A 214 -12.72 6.58 -10.60
C ALA A 214 -13.74 5.43 -10.36
N GLY A 215 -14.11 4.67 -11.41
CA GLY A 215 -14.93 3.47 -11.29
C GLY A 215 -14.15 2.19 -10.94
N SER A 216 -12.83 2.27 -10.79
CA SER A 216 -11.99 1.10 -10.54
C SER A 216 -12.23 0.50 -9.16
N THR A 217 -12.11 -0.83 -9.06
CA THR A 217 -12.39 -1.57 -7.83
C THR A 217 -11.38 -2.69 -7.63
N LEU A 218 -11.06 -2.97 -6.37
CA LEU A 218 -10.32 -4.17 -5.98
C LEU A 218 -11.24 -5.38 -5.86
N GLN A 219 -10.71 -6.57 -6.14
CA GLN A 219 -11.39 -7.84 -5.97
C GLN A 219 -10.42 -8.96 -5.61
N TRP A 220 -10.96 -10.06 -5.09
CA TRP A 220 -10.23 -11.30 -4.91
C TRP A 220 -10.60 -12.30 -6.00
N ASN A 221 -9.60 -12.79 -6.74
CA ASN A 221 -9.78 -13.84 -7.72
C ASN A 221 -9.60 -15.21 -7.05
N GLU A 222 -10.72 -15.89 -6.80
CA GLU A 222 -10.73 -17.22 -6.15
C GLU A 222 -10.07 -18.32 -6.99
N THR A 223 -10.02 -18.17 -8.32
CA THR A 223 -9.46 -19.19 -9.21
C THR A 223 -7.95 -19.20 -9.16
N THR A 224 -7.34 -18.02 -9.12
CA THR A 224 -5.88 -17.86 -9.07
C THR A 224 -5.36 -17.60 -7.66
N SER A 225 -6.24 -17.35 -6.68
CA SER A 225 -5.86 -16.83 -5.36
C SER A 225 -5.06 -15.54 -5.47
N ALA A 226 -5.62 -14.51 -6.10
CA ALA A 226 -4.93 -13.25 -6.34
C ALA A 226 -5.74 -12.02 -5.92
N ILE A 227 -5.03 -10.95 -5.53
CA ILE A 227 -5.61 -9.61 -5.38
C ILE A 227 -5.50 -8.91 -6.73
N GLU A 228 -6.64 -8.45 -7.25
CA GLU A 228 -6.74 -7.80 -8.55
C GLU A 228 -7.33 -6.40 -8.42
N LEU A 229 -6.78 -5.45 -9.19
CA LEU A 229 -7.41 -4.18 -9.49
C LEU A 229 -8.12 -4.29 -10.84
N ASN A 230 -9.43 -4.11 -10.85
CA ASN A 230 -10.21 -3.92 -12.07
C ASN A 230 -10.25 -2.43 -12.41
N VAL A 231 -9.51 -2.03 -13.43
CA VAL A 231 -9.40 -0.66 -13.90
C VAL A 231 -10.55 -0.34 -14.85
N ILE A 232 -11.45 0.52 -14.39
CA ILE A 232 -12.68 0.87 -15.11
C ILE A 232 -12.67 2.38 -15.39
N PRO A 233 -12.71 2.81 -16.65
CA PRO A 233 -12.89 4.22 -16.99
C PRO A 233 -14.17 4.75 -16.37
N GLU A 234 -14.15 5.98 -15.88
CA GLU A 234 -15.38 6.66 -15.50
C GLU A 234 -16.34 6.64 -16.72
N PRO A 235 -17.62 6.27 -16.54
CA PRO A 235 -18.59 6.33 -17.63
C PRO A 235 -18.55 7.75 -18.18
N ALA A 236 -18.15 7.90 -19.44
CA ALA A 236 -18.07 9.22 -20.01
C ALA A 236 -19.44 9.88 -19.86
N THR A 237 -19.52 10.99 -19.12
CA THR A 237 -20.73 11.83 -19.01
C THR A 237 -21.08 12.52 -20.35
N LEU A 238 -20.51 12.01 -21.46
CA LEU A 238 -20.81 12.30 -22.85
C LEU A 238 -22.23 11.83 -23.20
N GLY A 239 -23.22 12.62 -22.80
CA GLY A 239 -24.60 12.40 -23.24
C GLY A 239 -25.59 13.52 -22.97
N LEU A 240 -25.36 14.41 -21.99
CA LEU A 240 -26.42 15.36 -21.59
C LEU A 240 -26.29 16.79 -22.13
N VAL A 241 -25.10 17.24 -22.56
CA VAL A 241 -24.90 18.63 -22.99
C VAL A 241 -25.11 18.85 -24.50
N CYS A 242 -24.93 17.81 -25.33
CA CYS A 242 -25.15 17.92 -26.78
C CYS A 242 -26.62 17.69 -27.21
N GLY A 243 -27.52 17.34 -26.28
CA GLY A 243 -28.95 17.11 -26.56
C GLY A 243 -29.84 18.35 -26.41
N PHE A 244 -29.36 19.46 -25.84
CA PHE A 244 -30.18 20.65 -25.58
C PHE A 244 -30.00 21.80 -26.59
N SER A 245 -29.05 21.71 -27.52
CA SER A 245 -28.77 22.78 -28.49
C SER A 245 -29.37 22.57 -29.90
N THR A 246 -30.09 21.47 -30.15
CA THR A 246 -30.78 21.21 -31.44
C THR A 246 -32.30 21.36 -31.43
N LEU A 247 -32.92 21.79 -30.32
CA LEU A 247 -34.39 21.99 -30.22
C LEU A 247 -34.82 23.47 -30.01
N VAL A 248 -34.17 24.45 -30.64
CA VAL A 248 -34.73 25.82 -30.73
C VAL A 248 -34.34 26.51 -32.03
N PHE A 249 -34.80 26.04 -33.20
CA PHE A 249 -34.87 26.88 -34.42
C PHE A 249 -35.89 26.32 -35.44
N PHE A 250 -37.13 26.08 -35.03
CA PHE A 250 -38.24 25.88 -35.99
C PHE A 250 -39.58 26.34 -35.42
N VAL A 251 -39.66 27.63 -35.01
CA VAL A 251 -40.97 28.26 -34.78
C VAL A 251 -41.00 29.67 -35.38
N ARG A 252 -41.95 29.84 -36.31
CA ARG A 252 -42.58 31.08 -36.81
C ARG A 252 -41.84 31.93 -37.86
N ARG A 253 -42.19 31.68 -39.13
CA ARG A 253 -42.81 32.72 -39.97
C ARG A 253 -44.04 32.15 -40.69
N ILE A 254 -45.21 32.35 -40.08
CA ILE A 254 -46.52 32.22 -40.74
C ILE A 254 -47.27 33.53 -40.41
N PHE A 255 -47.83 34.15 -41.47
CA PHE A 255 -48.67 35.37 -41.54
C PHE A 255 -47.92 36.72 -41.43
N ILE A 256 -48.19 37.78 -42.21
CA ILE A 256 -49.47 38.28 -42.78
C ILE A 256 -49.24 38.93 -44.19
N MET A 257 -50.34 38.91 -44.95
CA MET A 257 -50.76 39.63 -46.18
C MET A 257 -50.06 40.94 -46.56
#